data_AF-A0A8T4Y493-F1
#
_entry.id   AF-A0A8T4Y493-F1
#
_cell.length_a   1.000
_cell.length_b   1.000
_cell.length_c   1.000
_cell.angle_alpha   90.00
_cell.angle_beta   90.00
_cell.angle_gamma   90.00
#
_symmetry.space_group_name_H-M   'P 1'
#
loop_
_entity.id
_entity.type
_entity.pdbx_description
1 polymer ?
#
loop_
_entity_poly.entity_id
_entity_poly.type
_entity_poly.pdbx_seq_one_letter_code
_entity_poly.pdbx_strand_id
1 'polypeptide(L)' 'MMLLLFDPTPKERMKELFDREEEVKLLMKAIATPITLLLGVRRVGKTSSLKSFFEQSRHSSHIP' A
#
# COMPACT_ATOMS: atom_id res chain seq x y z
N MET A 1 -6.24 19.95 -2.62
CA MET A 1 -5.16 18.94 -2.68
C MET A 1 -4.42 18.72 -1.35
N MET A 2 -4.16 19.77 -0.53
CA MET A 2 -3.33 19.66 0.70
C MET A 2 -3.97 18.89 1.89
N LEU A 3 -5.31 18.83 1.97
CA LEU A 3 -6.01 18.16 3.08
C LEU A 3 -5.83 16.62 3.10
N LEU A 4 -5.59 15.98 1.95
CA LEU A 4 -5.57 14.52 1.82
C LEU A 4 -4.27 13.88 2.35
N LEU A 5 -3.13 14.58 2.27
CA LEU A 5 -1.81 14.07 2.71
C LEU A 5 -1.69 14.04 4.24
N PHE A 6 -2.24 15.03 4.94
CA PHE A 6 -2.08 15.18 6.39
C PHE A 6 -3.24 14.60 7.22
N ASP A 7 -4.15 13.86 6.59
CA ASP A 7 -5.16 13.11 7.34
C ASP A 7 -4.48 12.11 8.31
N PRO A 8 -4.76 12.17 9.62
CA PRO A 8 -4.14 11.32 10.64
C PRO A 8 -4.62 9.87 10.58
N THR A 9 -5.68 9.58 9.83
CA THR A 9 -6.16 8.23 9.59
C THR A 9 -5.29 7.52 8.54
N PRO A 10 -5.18 6.18 8.61
CA PRO A 10 -4.44 5.42 7.61
C PRO A 10 -5.02 5.66 6.22
N LYS A 11 -4.15 5.99 5.25
CA LYS A 11 -4.56 6.16 3.85
C LYS A 11 -5.14 4.87 3.29
N GLU A 12 -6.20 5.00 2.51
CA GLU A 12 -6.95 3.86 1.98
C GLU A 12 -6.77 3.69 0.46
N ARG A 13 -6.23 4.69 -0.24
CA ARG A 13 -6.06 4.67 -1.71
C ARG A 13 -4.60 4.84 -2.12
N MET A 14 -4.19 4.17 -3.21
CA MET A 14 -2.79 4.25 -3.70
C MET A 14 -2.35 5.67 -4.01
N LYS A 15 -3.27 6.50 -4.52
CA LYS A 15 -3.04 7.91 -4.84
C LYS A 15 -2.78 8.79 -3.62
N GLU A 16 -3.04 8.29 -2.42
CA GLU A 16 -2.78 8.97 -1.15
C GLU A 16 -1.40 8.61 -0.57
N LEU A 17 -0.72 7.59 -1.12
CA LEU A 17 0.65 7.25 -0.74
C LEU A 17 1.61 8.21 -1.45
N PHE A 18 2.43 8.90 -0.68
CA PHE A 18 3.50 9.75 -1.20
C PHE A 18 4.77 8.91 -1.42
N ASP A 19 5.27 8.86 -2.65
CA ASP A 19 6.56 8.26 -3.02
C ASP A 19 6.74 6.79 -2.58
N ARG A 20 5.72 5.94 -2.84
CA ARG A 20 5.74 4.50 -2.50
C ARG A 20 5.59 3.56 -3.70
N GLU A 21 5.88 4.06 -4.89
CA GLU A 21 5.62 3.35 -6.14
C GLU A 21 6.43 2.04 -6.25
N GLU A 22 7.68 2.05 -5.78
CA GLU A 22 8.55 0.88 -5.81
C GLU A 22 8.13 -0.19 -4.79
N GLU A 23 7.75 0.21 -3.57
CA GLU A 23 7.24 -0.74 -2.57
C GLU A 23 5.95 -1.42 -3.04
N VAL A 24 5.10 -0.70 -3.78
CA VAL A 24 3.88 -1.26 -4.37
C VAL A 24 4.21 -2.30 -5.44
N LYS A 25 5.18 -2.03 -6.33
CA LYS A 25 5.65 -3.02 -7.31
C LYS A 25 6.23 -4.26 -6.63
N LEU A 26 6.99 -4.09 -5.54
CA LEU A 26 7.53 -5.19 -4.76
C LEU A 26 6.43 -6.01 -4.07
N LEU A 27 5.44 -5.34 -3.49
CA LEU A 27 4.25 -6.00 -2.90
C LEU A 27 3.47 -6.81 -3.94
N MET A 28 3.27 -6.26 -5.16
CA MET A 28 2.60 -6.97 -6.26
C MET A 28 3.33 -8.26 -6.67
N LYS A 29 4.67 -8.26 -6.64
CA LYS A 29 5.46 -9.47 -6.91
C LYS A 29 5.46 -10.43 -5.73
N ALA A 30 5.43 -9.91 -4.52
CA ALA A 30 5.53 -10.70 -3.30
C ALA A 30 4.28 -11.55 -3.03
N ILE A 31 3.09 -11.15 -3.49
CA ILE A 31 1.86 -11.96 -3.36
C ILE A 31 1.99 -13.36 -3.97
N ALA A 32 2.87 -13.54 -4.97
CA ALA A 32 3.13 -14.85 -5.57
C ALA A 32 3.88 -15.82 -4.64
N THR A 33 4.31 -15.36 -3.47
CA THR A 33 5.00 -16.18 -2.47
C THR A 33 4.04 -16.67 -1.38
N PRO A 34 4.23 -17.88 -0.82
CA PRO A 34 3.36 -18.38 0.24
C PRO A 34 3.32 -17.51 1.50
N ILE A 35 4.43 -16.82 1.80
CA ILE A 35 4.57 -15.93 2.95
C ILE A 35 5.42 -14.72 2.53
N THR A 36 4.88 -13.52 2.73
CA THR A 36 5.58 -12.25 2.54
C THR A 36 5.76 -11.52 3.87
N LEU A 37 6.96 -11.00 4.12
CA LEU A 37 7.26 -10.18 5.30
C LEU A 37 7.41 -8.70 4.89
N LEU A 38 6.54 -7.83 5.41
CA LEU A 38 6.63 -6.39 5.22
C LEU A 38 7.42 -5.75 6.37
N LEU A 39 8.69 -5.43 6.12
CA LEU A 39 9.63 -4.93 7.13
C LEU A 39 9.80 -3.41 7.09
N GLY A 40 10.30 -2.82 8.18
CA GLY A 40 10.63 -1.40 8.27
C GLY A 40 10.46 -0.82 9.68
N VAL A 41 10.91 0.42 9.90
CA VAL A 41 10.86 1.11 11.21
C VAL A 41 9.42 1.42 11.66
N ARG A 42 9.16 1.57 12.96
CA ARG A 42 7.85 1.97 13.50
C ARG A 42 7.41 3.31 12.88
N ARG A 43 6.13 3.44 12.52
CA ARG A 43 5.52 4.62 11.88
C ARG A 43 5.98 4.97 10.45
N VAL A 44 6.72 4.08 9.77
CA VAL A 44 7.07 4.27 8.34
C VAL A 44 5.87 4.14 7.38
N GLY A 45 4.70 3.72 7.86
CA GLY A 45 3.48 3.61 7.05
C GLY A 45 3.13 2.19 6.55
N LYS A 46 3.81 1.14 7.02
CA LYS A 46 3.55 -0.27 6.60
C LYS A 46 2.07 -0.66 6.54
N THR A 47 1.31 -0.38 7.60
CA THR A 47 -0.13 -0.67 7.66
C THR A 47 -0.93 0.13 6.63
N SER A 48 -0.55 1.39 6.38
CA SER A 48 -1.20 2.24 5.38
C SER A 48 -0.95 1.72 3.97
N SER A 49 0.30 1.36 3.65
CA SER A 49 0.68 0.77 2.36
C SER A 49 -0.08 -0.54 2.11
N LEU A 50 -0.18 -1.41 3.12
CA LEU A 50 -0.88 -2.68 2.98
C LEU A 50 -2.41 -2.49 2.78
N LYS A 51 -3.04 -1.58 3.53
CA LYS A 51 -4.48 -1.28 3.37
C LYS A 51 -4.79 -0.75 1.99
N SER A 52 -4.01 0.24 1.56
CA SER A 52 -4.13 0.83 0.24
C SER A 52 -3.90 -0.19 -0.89
N PHE A 53 -3.02 -1.16 -0.67
CA PHE A 53 -2.78 -2.25 -1.61
C PHE A 53 -4.00 -3.17 -1.72
N PHE A 54 -4.53 -3.64 -0.59
CA PHE A 54 -5.72 -4.50 -0.58
C PHE A 54 -6.95 -3.83 -1.19
N GLU A 55 -7.14 -2.53 -0.95
CA GLU A 55 -8.23 -1.76 -1.56
C GLU A 55 -8.14 -1.76 -3.10
N GLN A 56 -6.93 -1.52 -3.63
CA GLN A 56 -6.68 -1.56 -5.07
C GLN A 56 -6.90 -2.97 -5.64
N SER A 57 -6.40 -4.02 -4.96
CA SER A 57 -6.58 -5.41 -5.38
C SER A 57 -8.05 -5.84 -5.44
N ARG A 58 -8.93 -5.22 -4.63
CA ARG A 58 -10.38 -5.48 -4.66
C ARG A 58 -11.08 -4.77 -5.82
N HIS A 59 -10.60 -3.60 -6.23
CA HIS A 59 -11.17 -2.83 -7.35
C HIS A 59 -10.66 -3.29 -8.72
N SER A 60 -9.42 -3.78 -8.79
CA SER A 60 -8.91 -4.48 -9.96
C SER A 60 -9.37 -5.93 -9.94
N SER A 61 -10.57 -6.20 -10.46
CA SER A 61 -11.05 -7.54 -10.84
C SER A 61 -10.25 -8.18 -11.99
N HIS A 62 -8.99 -7.78 -12.15
CA HIS A 62 -8.04 -8.39 -13.05
C HIS A 62 -6.68 -8.41 -12.35
N ILE A 63 -6.48 -9.46 -11.58
CA ILE A 63 -5.16 -9.97 -11.22
C ILE A 63 -5.09 -11.32 -11.94
N PRO A 64 -4.09 -11.58 -12.80
CA PRO A 64 -3.87 -12.93 -13.33
C PRO A 64 -3.58 -13.94 -12.20
#